data_AF-A0A2G9T868-F1
#
_entry.id   AF-A0A2G9T868-F1
#
_cell.length_a   1.000
_cell.length_b   1.000
_cell.length_c   1.000
_cell.angle_alpha   90.00
_cell.angle_beta   90.00
_cell.angle_gamma   90.00
#
_symmetry.space_group_name_H-M   'P 1'
#
loop_
_entity.id
_entity.type
_entity.pdbx_description
1 polymer ?
#
loop_
_entity_poly.entity_id
_entity_poly.type
_entity_poly.pdbx_seq_one_letter_code
_entity_poly.pdbx_strand_id
1 'polypeptide(L)'
;VKCGYCAENRAHPKLARGESYSCGYKPYRCELCKYSTTTKGNLSIHMQSDKHLHAVQELPSSIASLSCPPARSPPSDGDHSLVCVVCGCFSSDDLEEMIAHADK
;
A
#
# COMPACT_ATOMS: atom_id res chain seq x y z
N VAL A 1 19.97 -9.90 -25.66
CA VAL A 1 21.15 -9.11 -25.23
C VAL A 1 21.76 -9.79 -24.01
N LYS A 2 23.00 -10.31 -24.10
CA LYS A 2 23.72 -10.86 -22.94
C LYS A 2 24.53 -9.73 -22.30
N CYS A 3 24.19 -9.35 -21.07
CA CYS A 3 25.00 -8.39 -20.29
C CYS A 3 25.99 -9.17 -19.42
N GLY A 4 27.29 -8.85 -19.52
CA GLY A 4 28.33 -9.49 -18.71
C GLY A 4 28.10 -9.34 -17.21
N TYR A 5 27.64 -8.17 -16.77
CA TYR A 5 27.33 -7.90 -15.36
C TYR A 5 26.12 -8.72 -14.87
N CYS A 6 25.11 -8.92 -15.71
CA CYS A 6 23.98 -9.81 -15.38
C CYS A 6 24.41 -11.27 -15.31
N ALA A 7 25.24 -11.73 -16.25
CA ALA A 7 25.69 -13.12 -16.32
C ALA A 7 26.56 -13.52 -15.12
N GLU A 8 27.35 -12.58 -14.61
CA GLU A 8 28.20 -12.80 -13.43
C GLU A 8 27.54 -12.37 -12.12
N ASN A 9 26.24 -12.01 -12.13
CA ASN A 9 25.53 -11.50 -10.95
C ASN A 9 26.24 -10.31 -10.26
N ARG A 10 27.01 -9.53 -11.03
CA ARG A 10 27.76 -8.37 -10.54
C ARG A 10 26.88 -7.12 -10.55
N ALA A 11 27.14 -6.25 -9.59
CA ALA A 11 26.56 -4.91 -9.58
C ALA A 11 26.99 -4.16 -10.85
N HIS A 12 26.03 -3.53 -11.51
CA HIS A 12 26.38 -2.73 -12.68
C HIS A 12 26.96 -1.38 -12.22
N PRO A 13 28.04 -0.90 -12.87
CA PRO A 13 28.61 0.40 -12.55
C PRO A 13 27.63 1.56 -12.80
N LYS A 14 27.94 2.74 -12.26
CA LYS A 14 27.14 3.95 -12.52
C LYS A 14 27.46 4.44 -13.93
N LEU A 15 26.45 4.47 -14.79
CA LEU A 15 26.51 5.10 -16.10
C LEU A 15 26.33 6.63 -16.00
N ALA A 16 26.65 7.36 -17.06
CA ALA A 16 26.38 8.80 -17.13
C ALA A 16 24.87 9.09 -17.21
N ARG A 17 24.49 10.35 -17.00
CA ARG A 17 23.09 10.76 -16.99
C ARG A 17 22.46 10.53 -18.36
N GLY A 18 21.38 9.75 -18.42
CA GLY A 18 20.65 9.44 -19.65
C GLY A 18 21.11 8.15 -20.33
N GLU A 19 22.20 7.54 -19.88
CA GLU A 19 22.64 6.23 -20.35
C GLU A 19 21.90 5.12 -19.62
N SER A 20 21.61 4.03 -20.34
CA SER A 20 20.97 2.85 -19.77
C SER A 20 21.59 1.58 -20.34
N TYR A 21 21.61 0.52 -19.53
CA TYR A 21 22.09 -0.77 -19.99
C TYR A 21 21.09 -1.38 -20.98
N SER A 22 21.61 -1.98 -22.05
CA SER A 22 20.81 -2.71 -23.04
C SER A 22 20.11 -3.95 -22.46
N CYS A 23 20.51 -4.43 -21.27
CA CYS A 23 19.79 -5.46 -20.53
C CYS A 23 18.65 -4.92 -19.65
N GLY A 24 18.46 -3.60 -19.57
CA GLY A 24 17.42 -2.99 -18.75
C GLY A 24 17.72 -2.99 -17.26
N TYR A 25 18.99 -3.11 -16.84
CA TYR A 25 19.37 -3.13 -15.43
C TYR A 25 18.84 -1.92 -14.66
N LYS A 26 18.00 -2.21 -13.67
CA LYS A 26 17.33 -1.25 -12.79
C LYS A 26 17.38 -1.80 -11.37
N PRO A 27 18.34 -1.39 -10.54
CA PRO A 27 18.56 -1.98 -9.22
C PRO A 27 17.43 -1.66 -8.23
N TYR A 28 16.63 -0.63 -8.48
CA TYR A 28 15.54 -0.24 -7.60
C TYR A 28 14.20 -0.67 -8.21
N ARG A 29 13.63 -1.75 -7.67
CA ARG A 29 12.34 -2.29 -8.10
C ARG A 29 11.33 -2.20 -6.97
N CYS A 30 10.11 -1.81 -7.31
CA CYS A 30 8.99 -1.88 -6.38
C CYS A 30 8.61 -3.35 -6.17
N GLU A 31 8.41 -3.78 -4.93
CA GLU A 31 7.99 -5.15 -4.63
C GLU A 31 6.49 -5.35 -4.82
N LEU A 32 5.72 -4.28 -4.67
CA LEU A 32 4.26 -4.27 -4.74
C LEU A 32 3.71 -4.09 -6.16
N CYS A 33 4.51 -3.62 -7.11
CA CYS A 33 4.08 -3.41 -8.49
C CYS A 33 5.23 -3.63 -9.48
N LYS A 34 4.95 -3.55 -10.79
CA LYS A 34 5.97 -3.78 -11.84
C LYS A 34 6.92 -2.59 -12.07
N TYR A 35 6.84 -1.53 -11.27
CA TYR A 35 7.68 -0.34 -11.43
C TYR A 35 9.14 -0.65 -11.09
N SER A 36 10.07 -0.15 -11.91
CA SER A 36 11.50 -0.30 -11.70
C SER A 36 12.27 0.90 -12.27
N THR A 37 13.28 1.34 -11.54
CA THR A 37 14.02 2.57 -11.81
C THR A 37 15.51 2.42 -11.51
N THR A 38 16.31 3.33 -12.05
CA THR A 38 17.78 3.33 -11.90
C THR A 38 18.25 4.09 -10.66
N THR A 39 17.37 4.86 -9.99
CA THR A 39 17.73 5.69 -8.84
C THR A 39 16.82 5.45 -7.63
N LYS A 40 17.42 5.50 -6.44
CA LYS A 40 16.69 5.33 -5.16
C LYS A 40 15.60 6.39 -4.97
N GLY A 41 15.88 7.65 -5.32
CA GLY A 41 14.94 8.76 -5.18
C GLY A 41 13.65 8.56 -5.98
N ASN A 42 13.76 8.08 -7.22
CA ASN A 42 12.59 7.80 -8.06
C ASN A 42 11.71 6.68 -7.46
N LEU A 43 12.33 5.66 -6.84
CA LEU A 43 11.58 4.62 -6.15
C LEU A 43 10.89 5.16 -4.90
N SER A 44 11.57 6.02 -4.13
CA SER A 44 10.98 6.65 -2.94
C SER A 44 9.76 7.50 -3.29
N ILE A 45 9.87 8.33 -4.33
CA ILE A 45 8.75 9.16 -4.81
C ILE A 45 7.62 8.28 -5.34
N HIS A 46 7.95 7.19 -6.04
CA HIS A 46 6.96 6.23 -6.50
C HIS A 46 6.17 5.61 -5.33
N MET A 47 6.85 5.19 -4.26
CA MET A 47 6.20 4.61 -3.07
C MET A 47 5.29 5.61 -2.36
N GLN A 48 5.60 6.90 -2.44
CA GLN A 48 4.80 7.97 -1.85
C GLN A 48 3.66 8.46 -2.74
N SER A 49 3.62 8.05 -4.02
CA SER A 49 2.61 8.52 -4.95
C SER A 49 1.24 7.93 -4.65
N ASP A 50 0.19 8.75 -4.65
CA ASP A 50 -1.19 8.32 -4.46
C ASP A 50 -1.59 7.17 -5.39
N LYS A 51 -1.12 7.20 -6.65
CA LYS A 51 -1.36 6.13 -7.63
C LYS A 51 -0.77 4.79 -7.20
N HIS A 52 0.34 4.81 -6.46
CA HIS A 52 0.91 3.60 -5.88
C HIS A 52 0.08 3.18 -4.67
N LEU A 53 -0.20 4.10 -3.74
CA LEU A 53 -0.94 3.84 -2.50
C LEU A 53 -2.34 3.26 -2.76
N HIS A 54 -3.10 3.83 -3.70
CA HIS A 54 -4.40 3.28 -4.11
C HIS A 54 -4.28 1.89 -4.76
N ALA A 55 -3.17 1.60 -5.46
CA ALA A 55 -2.96 0.29 -6.09
C ALA A 55 -2.54 -0.81 -5.09
N VAL A 56 -2.00 -0.46 -3.91
CA VAL A 56 -1.64 -1.45 -2.87
C VAL A 56 -2.80 -1.75 -1.91
N GLN A 57 -3.77 -0.83 -1.77
CA GLN A 57 -4.98 -1.05 -0.97
C GLN A 57 -5.93 -2.07 -1.62
N GLU A 58 -5.77 -2.32 -2.92
CA GLU A 58 -6.52 -3.32 -3.70
C GLU A 58 -5.85 -4.72 -3.69
N LEU A 59 -5.01 -5.04 -2.69
CA LEU A 59 -4.74 -6.43 -2.37
C LEU A 59 -5.85 -6.91 -1.43
N PRO A 60 -6.64 -7.93 -1.81
CA PRO A 60 -7.69 -8.42 -0.94
C PRO A 60 -7.02 -8.95 0.33
N SER A 61 -7.27 -8.26 1.45
CA SER A 61 -7.05 -8.77 2.80
C SER A 61 -7.89 -10.03 3.00
N SER A 62 -7.44 -11.14 2.42
CA SER A 62 -8.04 -12.46 2.58
C SER A 62 -7.54 -13.08 3.87
N ILE A 63 -7.69 -12.40 5.00
CA ILE A 63 -7.89 -12.99 6.34
C ILE A 63 -8.84 -12.07 7.12
N ALA A 64 -10.11 -12.09 6.75
CA ALA A 64 -11.23 -11.93 7.67
C ALA A 64 -12.42 -12.64 7.02
N SER A 65 -12.60 -13.89 7.44
CA SER A 65 -13.63 -14.78 6.95
C SER A 65 -15.03 -14.18 7.08
N LEU A 66 -15.86 -14.42 6.06
CA LEU A 66 -17.33 -14.37 6.05
C LEU A 66 -17.97 -12.97 6.10
N SER A 67 -18.29 -12.38 4.93
CA SER A 67 -19.70 -12.12 4.52
C SER A 67 -19.83 -11.32 3.21
N CYS A 68 -20.57 -11.94 2.28
CA CYS A 68 -21.49 -11.38 1.26
C CYS A 68 -21.05 -10.34 0.18
N PRO A 69 -21.66 -10.41 -1.04
CA PRO A 69 -21.27 -9.64 -2.22
C PRO A 69 -21.71 -8.15 -2.18
N PRO A 70 -21.09 -7.28 -3.01
CA PRO A 70 -21.22 -5.82 -2.89
C PRO A 70 -22.56 -5.31 -3.45
N ALA A 71 -23.47 -4.94 -2.55
CA ALA A 71 -24.58 -4.06 -2.89
C ALA A 71 -24.09 -2.60 -2.92
N ARG A 72 -24.20 -1.99 -4.11
CA ARG A 72 -24.51 -0.57 -4.33
C ARG A 72 -24.84 0.21 -3.05
N SER A 73 -24.02 1.20 -2.70
CA SER A 73 -24.40 2.56 -2.25
C SER A 73 -23.14 3.34 -1.89
N PRO A 74 -23.02 4.64 -2.24
CA PRO A 74 -22.13 5.55 -1.53
C PRO A 74 -22.85 6.12 -0.30
N PRO A 75 -22.23 6.17 0.88
CA PRO A 75 -22.59 7.16 1.89
C PRO A 75 -21.37 8.09 2.11
N SER A 76 -21.48 9.39 1.85
CA SER A 76 -22.03 10.41 2.76
C SER A 76 -21.43 10.32 4.17
N ASP A 77 -20.51 11.27 4.41
CA ASP A 77 -20.30 12.04 5.64
C ASP A 77 -20.31 11.31 6.99
N GLY A 78 -19.14 11.28 7.64
CA GLY A 78 -19.03 11.23 9.10
C GLY A 78 -19.44 9.94 9.79
N ASP A 79 -18.71 8.85 9.61
CA ASP A 79 -18.75 7.72 10.55
C ASP A 79 -17.80 8.02 11.73
N HIS A 80 -18.29 8.75 12.74
CA HIS A 80 -17.66 8.78 14.06
C HIS A 80 -18.30 7.71 14.95
N SER A 81 -18.43 6.47 14.44
CA SER A 81 -18.89 5.34 15.26
C SER A 81 -17.82 5.03 16.29
N LEU A 82 -18.07 5.42 17.53
CA LEU A 82 -17.21 5.12 18.65
C LEU A 82 -17.43 3.65 19.03
N VAL A 83 -16.35 2.87 19.15
CA VAL A 83 -16.41 1.46 19.58
C VAL A 83 -15.81 1.33 20.97
N CYS A 84 -16.53 0.69 21.88
CA CYS A 84 -16.04 0.44 23.23
C CYS A 84 -14.86 -0.54 23.15
N VAL A 85 -13.67 -0.06 23.51
CA VAL A 85 -12.44 -0.86 23.44
C VAL A 85 -12.38 -1.94 24.54
N VAL A 86 -13.22 -1.80 25.58
CA VAL A 86 -13.23 -2.70 26.74
C VAL A 86 -14.00 -3.98 26.42
N CYS A 87 -15.17 -3.87 25.79
CA CYS A 87 -15.99 -5.03 25.43
C CYS A 87 -15.96 -5.39 23.94
N GLY A 88 -15.62 -4.44 23.05
CA GLY A 88 -15.60 -4.62 21.60
C GLY A 88 -16.96 -4.82 20.94
N CYS A 89 -18.03 -4.93 21.72
CA CYS A 89 -19.38 -5.27 21.25
C CYS A 89 -20.35 -4.08 21.25
N PHE A 90 -19.97 -2.96 21.86
CA PHE A 90 -20.78 -1.75 21.89
C PHE A 90 -20.21 -0.73 20.91
N SER A 91 -21.04 -0.27 19.97
CA SER A 91 -20.74 0.79 19.02
C SER A 91 -21.87 1.82 19.04
N SER A 92 -21.55 3.10 19.16
CA SER A 92 -22.51 4.20 19.15
C SER A 92 -21.89 5.42 18.46
N ASP A 93 -22.69 6.18 17.73
CA ASP A 93 -22.33 7.49 17.19
C ASP A 93 -22.41 8.62 18.24
N ASP A 94 -23.01 8.34 19.40
CA ASP A 94 -23.16 9.28 20.51
C ASP A 94 -22.13 9.04 21.63
N LEU A 95 -21.40 10.09 22.00
CA LEU A 95 -20.36 10.04 23.04
C LEU A 95 -20.94 9.88 24.45
N GLU A 96 -22.11 10.45 24.74
CA GLU A 96 -22.74 10.35 26.06
C GLU A 96 -23.17 8.90 26.34
N GLU A 97 -23.70 8.22 25.33
CA GLU A 97 -24.04 6.79 25.39
C GLU A 97 -22.78 5.91 25.58
N MET A 98 -21.65 6.26 24.96
CA MET A 98 -20.38 5.55 25.18
C MET A 98 -19.84 5.71 26.60
N ILE A 99 -19.93 6.93 27.16
CA ILE A 99 -19.48 7.19 28.53
C ILE A 99 -20.40 6.47 29.53
N ALA A 100 -21.72 6.52 29.33
CA ALA A 100 -22.68 5.79 30.17
C ALA A 100 -22.52 4.26 30.10
N HIS A 101 -22.09 3.72 28.96
CA HIS A 101 -21.71 2.32 28.81
C HIS A 101 -20.40 1.99 29.55
N ALA A 102 -19.38 2.85 29.47
CA ALA A 102 -18.07 2.62 30.09
C ALA A 102 -18.06 2.78 31.63
N ASP A 103 -19.00 3.55 32.18
CA ASP A 103 -19.18 3.75 33.64
C ASP A 103 -20.01 2.64 34.31
N LYS A 104 -20.51 1.67 33.54
CA LYS A 104 -21.29 0.51 33.99
C LYS A 104 -20.41 -0.72 34.20
#